data_AF-A0A3B9IMZ1-F1
#
_entry.id   AF-A0A3B9IMZ1-F1
#
_cell.length_a   1.000
_cell.length_b   1.000
_cell.length_c   1.000
_cell.angle_alpha   90.00
_cell.angle_beta   90.00
_cell.angle_gamma   90.00
#
_symmetry.space_group_name_H-M   'P 1'
#
loop_
_entity.id
_entity.type
_entity.pdbx_description
1 polymer ?
#
loop_
_entity_poly.entity_id
_entity_poly.type
_entity_poly.pdbx_seq_one_letter_code
_entity_poly.pdbx_strand_id
1 'polypeptide(L)'
;MTLRAVAVSAPDWVAGAKDDRALNSRDAASLYNACRVAAAEAAAGRGAWGASNWAATDPRAARAAARASTLLMYSMDDMPAFRALIERQRPNLLLIGAMSLCLPGAVACAREAREILGDRVAIVLGGRHASETVWLPDRSDRRAATLGRHAGAPLE
;
A
#
# COMPACT_ATOMS: atom_id res chain seq x y z
N MET A 1 -4.49 -3.48 -22.43
CA MET A 1 -5.25 -3.88 -21.23
C MET A 1 -5.30 -2.69 -20.27
N THR A 2 -6.47 -2.26 -19.82
CA THR A 2 -6.65 -1.09 -18.94
C THR A 2 -6.18 -1.40 -17.52
N LEU A 3 -5.41 -0.50 -16.90
CA LEU A 3 -4.93 -0.67 -15.52
C LEU A 3 -6.10 -0.59 -14.53
N ARG A 4 -6.23 -1.56 -13.64
CA ARG A 4 -7.17 -1.55 -12.52
C ARG A 4 -6.38 -1.77 -11.25
N ALA A 5 -6.06 -0.66 -10.58
CA ALA A 5 -5.24 -0.65 -9.41
C ALA A 5 -6.10 -0.53 -8.14
N VAL A 6 -5.75 -1.30 -7.13
CA VAL A 6 -6.23 -1.14 -5.75
C VAL A 6 -5.03 -1.00 -4.82
N ALA A 7 -5.10 -0.08 -3.86
CA ALA A 7 -4.06 0.12 -2.85
C ALA A 7 -4.62 -0.07 -1.45
N VAL A 8 -3.93 -0.86 -0.62
CA VAL A 8 -4.37 -1.22 0.73
C VAL A 8 -3.21 -1.04 1.70
N SER A 9 -3.50 -0.41 2.84
CA SER A 9 -2.52 -0.16 3.90
C SER A 9 -3.23 -0.13 5.24
N ALA A 10 -2.51 -0.24 6.35
CA ALA A 10 -3.05 0.14 7.65
C ALA A 10 -2.87 1.66 7.88
N PRO A 11 -3.72 2.27 8.72
CA PRO A 11 -3.47 3.60 9.26
C PRO A 11 -2.35 3.55 10.31
N ASP A 12 -1.54 4.60 10.41
CA ASP A 12 -0.44 4.66 11.39
C ASP A 12 -0.94 4.81 12.86
N TRP A 13 -2.19 5.23 13.08
CA TRP A 13 -2.76 5.45 14.42
C TRP A 13 -4.25 5.09 14.53
N VAL A 14 -4.67 4.66 15.73
CA VAL A 14 -6.02 4.16 16.04
C VAL A 14 -7.07 5.28 16.24
N ALA A 15 -6.70 6.54 16.56
CA ALA A 15 -7.61 7.71 16.65
C ALA A 15 -6.91 9.10 16.52
N GLY A 16 -7.64 10.16 16.08
CA GLY A 16 -7.16 11.58 16.06
C GLY A 16 -8.07 12.63 15.38
N ALA A 17 -8.04 13.90 15.85
CA ALA A 17 -8.78 15.05 15.29
C ALA A 17 -8.02 15.72 14.12
N LYS A 18 -8.77 16.15 13.10
CA LYS A 18 -8.31 16.43 11.73
C LYS A 18 -7.33 17.62 11.57
N ASP A 19 -7.18 18.46 12.58
CA ASP A 19 -6.50 19.75 12.42
C ASP A 19 -5.10 19.83 13.05
N ASP A 20 -4.68 18.85 13.85
CA ASP A 20 -3.31 18.83 14.39
C ASP A 20 -2.43 17.68 13.89
N ARG A 21 -2.98 16.56 13.41
CA ARG A 21 -2.18 15.36 13.04
C ARG A 21 -2.85 14.49 11.97
N ALA A 22 -3.17 15.10 10.83
CA ALA A 22 -3.72 14.39 9.68
C ALA A 22 -2.88 14.68 8.43
N LEU A 23 -2.14 13.68 7.94
CA LEU A 23 -1.76 13.52 6.52
C LEU A 23 -1.30 14.82 5.80
N ASN A 24 -0.53 15.64 6.50
CA ASN A 24 0.46 16.51 5.89
C ASN A 24 1.72 15.66 5.58
N SER A 25 2.80 16.23 5.08
CA SER A 25 4.03 15.50 4.71
C SER A 25 4.74 14.75 5.85
N ARG A 26 4.12 14.58 7.03
CA ARG A 26 4.70 13.98 8.25
C ARG A 26 4.18 12.58 8.60
N ASP A 27 3.05 12.11 8.04
CA ASP A 27 2.53 10.75 8.29
C ASP A 27 2.70 9.90 7.02
N ALA A 28 3.61 8.93 7.08
CA ALA A 28 4.19 8.26 5.94
C ALA A 28 3.71 6.81 5.79
N ALA A 29 2.50 6.62 5.26
CA ALA A 29 2.25 5.43 4.49
C ALA A 29 3.04 5.58 3.16
N SER A 30 4.25 5.01 3.10
CA SER A 30 5.12 5.04 1.90
C SER A 30 4.33 4.71 0.62
N LEU A 31 3.41 3.75 0.73
CA LEU A 31 2.50 3.37 -0.35
C LEU A 31 1.57 4.53 -0.78
N TYR A 32 0.88 5.22 0.14
CA TYR A 32 -0.03 6.28 -0.28
C TYR A 32 0.68 7.54 -0.77
N ASN A 33 1.91 7.80 -0.32
CA ASN A 33 2.75 8.82 -0.94
C ASN A 33 3.09 8.46 -2.40
N ALA A 34 3.42 7.19 -2.68
CA ALA A 34 3.59 6.73 -4.06
C ALA A 34 2.27 6.82 -4.86
N CYS A 35 1.13 6.54 -4.23
CA CYS A 35 -0.20 6.67 -4.86
C CYS A 35 -0.57 8.13 -5.18
N ARG A 36 0.00 9.15 -4.53
CA ARG A 36 -0.29 10.56 -4.85
C ARG A 36 0.16 10.91 -6.26
N VAL A 37 1.34 10.46 -6.66
CA VAL A 37 1.85 10.65 -8.01
C VAL A 37 0.96 9.91 -9.01
N ALA A 38 0.63 8.65 -8.74
CA ALA A 38 -0.29 7.87 -9.55
C ALA A 38 -1.68 8.55 -9.72
N ALA A 39 -2.24 9.09 -8.63
CA ALA A 39 -3.51 9.81 -8.67
C ALA A 39 -3.42 11.13 -9.45
N ALA A 40 -2.29 11.84 -9.38
CA ALA A 40 -2.05 13.05 -10.17
C ALA A 40 -1.94 12.72 -11.67
N GLU A 41 -1.23 11.65 -12.03
CA GLU A 41 -1.15 11.16 -13.41
C GLU A 41 -2.53 10.72 -13.93
N ALA A 42 -3.33 10.03 -13.09
CA ALA A 42 -4.69 9.63 -13.43
C ALA A 42 -5.62 10.83 -13.68
N ALA A 43 -5.59 11.83 -12.80
CA ALA A 43 -6.39 13.04 -12.95
C ALA A 43 -5.96 13.90 -14.16
N ALA A 44 -4.70 13.80 -14.57
CA ALA A 44 -4.18 14.48 -15.75
C ALA A 44 -4.30 13.67 -17.05
N GLY A 45 -4.87 12.47 -17.00
CA GLY A 45 -5.00 11.61 -18.19
C GLY A 45 -3.65 11.15 -18.76
N ARG A 46 -2.60 11.05 -17.94
CA ARG A 46 -1.24 10.74 -18.40
C ARG A 46 -0.84 9.28 -18.16
N GLY A 47 -0.20 8.69 -19.17
CA GLY A 47 0.36 7.34 -19.10
C GLY A 47 -0.66 6.26 -18.74
N ALA A 48 -0.18 5.15 -18.16
CA ALA A 48 -1.03 4.03 -17.76
C ALA A 48 -2.07 4.41 -16.68
N TRP A 49 -1.73 5.36 -15.81
CA TRP A 49 -2.63 5.86 -14.77
C TRP A 49 -3.76 6.71 -15.32
N GLY A 50 -3.50 7.51 -16.36
CA GLY A 50 -4.51 8.25 -17.12
C GLY A 50 -5.54 7.37 -17.84
N ALA A 51 -5.21 6.09 -18.04
CA ALA A 51 -6.11 5.08 -18.57
C ALA A 51 -6.46 4.02 -17.52
N SER A 52 -6.48 4.37 -16.23
CA SER A 52 -6.77 3.43 -15.14
C SER A 52 -8.19 3.57 -14.58
N ASN A 53 -8.59 2.68 -13.68
CA ASN A 53 -9.80 2.83 -12.86
C ASN A 53 -9.79 4.05 -11.91
N TRP A 54 -8.69 4.79 -11.83
CA TRP A 54 -8.60 6.05 -11.07
C TRP A 54 -8.82 7.28 -11.96
N ALA A 55 -8.77 7.12 -13.29
CA ALA A 55 -8.94 8.20 -14.23
C ALA A 55 -10.42 8.56 -14.39
N ALA A 56 -10.69 9.85 -14.59
CA ALA A 56 -12.00 10.37 -14.96
C ALA A 56 -11.81 11.68 -15.75
N THR A 57 -12.85 12.09 -16.46
CA THR A 57 -12.85 13.33 -17.25
C THR A 57 -12.75 14.59 -16.39
N ASP A 58 -13.30 14.55 -15.18
CA ASP A 58 -13.21 15.63 -14.20
C ASP A 58 -12.25 15.27 -13.04
N PRO A 59 -11.33 16.16 -12.64
CA PRO A 59 -10.44 15.95 -11.50
C PRO A 59 -11.13 15.56 -10.18
N ARG A 60 -12.36 16.06 -9.91
CA ARG A 60 -13.07 15.65 -8.67
C ARG A 60 -13.54 14.20 -8.76
N ALA A 61 -14.06 13.80 -9.91
CA ALA A 61 -14.41 12.41 -10.18
C ALA A 61 -13.19 11.48 -10.14
N ALA A 62 -12.04 11.90 -10.66
CA ALA A 62 -10.80 11.12 -10.61
C ALA A 62 -10.34 10.91 -9.15
N ARG A 63 -10.43 11.96 -8.33
CA ARG A 63 -10.14 11.86 -6.89
C ARG A 63 -11.11 10.92 -6.16
N ALA A 64 -12.39 10.94 -6.52
CA ALA A 64 -13.36 10.01 -5.95
C ALA A 64 -13.08 8.56 -6.37
N ALA A 65 -12.72 8.33 -7.64
CA ALA A 65 -12.37 7.01 -8.17
C ALA A 65 -11.10 6.43 -7.51
N ALA A 66 -10.06 7.25 -7.33
CA ALA A 66 -8.87 6.86 -6.58
C ALA A 66 -9.22 6.44 -5.15
N ARG A 67 -10.02 7.25 -4.42
CA ARG A 67 -10.48 6.93 -3.06
C ARG A 67 -11.29 5.63 -2.99
N ALA A 68 -12.18 5.41 -3.96
CA ALA A 68 -13.00 4.20 -4.05
C ALA A 68 -12.18 2.93 -4.37
N SER A 69 -10.91 3.11 -4.74
CA SER A 69 -9.92 2.09 -5.05
C SER A 69 -8.83 1.96 -3.98
N THR A 70 -8.99 2.65 -2.85
CA THR A 70 -8.08 2.56 -1.69
C THR A 70 -8.82 2.07 -0.45
N LEU A 71 -8.13 1.30 0.39
CA LEU A 71 -8.67 0.85 1.68
C LEU A 71 -7.63 0.98 2.80
N LEU A 72 -8.05 1.62 3.89
CA LEU A 72 -7.35 1.58 5.16
C LEU A 72 -7.90 0.42 5.99
N MET A 73 -7.06 -0.56 6.32
CA MET A 73 -7.42 -1.66 7.22
C MET A 73 -6.80 -1.43 8.59
N TYR A 74 -7.62 -1.23 9.60
CA TYR A 74 -7.21 -1.06 11.00
C TYR A 74 -6.91 -2.40 11.67
N SER A 75 -7.64 -3.46 11.30
CA SER A 75 -7.42 -4.81 11.81
C SER A 75 -7.78 -5.88 10.76
N MET A 76 -7.62 -7.15 11.13
CA MET A 76 -8.09 -8.26 10.30
C MET A 76 -9.62 -8.34 10.20
N ASP A 77 -10.34 -7.63 11.07
CA ASP A 77 -11.81 -7.53 10.99
C ASP A 77 -12.26 -6.75 9.75
N ASP A 78 -11.36 -5.99 9.11
CA ASP A 78 -11.62 -5.29 7.85
C ASP A 78 -11.47 -6.20 6.60
N MET A 79 -11.10 -7.47 6.78
CA MET A 79 -10.95 -8.42 5.67
C MET A 79 -12.23 -8.56 4.80
N PRO A 80 -13.47 -8.55 5.34
CA PRO A 80 -14.67 -8.52 4.52
C PRO A 80 -14.77 -7.27 3.64
N ALA A 81 -14.37 -6.10 4.13
CA ALA A 81 -14.34 -4.86 3.35
C ALA A 81 -13.27 -4.92 2.25
N PHE A 82 -12.11 -5.51 2.55
CA PHE A 82 -11.07 -5.82 1.56
C PHE A 82 -11.61 -6.74 0.46
N ARG A 83 -12.23 -7.87 0.80
CA ARG A 83 -12.84 -8.80 -0.16
C ARG A 83 -13.85 -8.09 -1.07
N ALA A 84 -14.76 -7.32 -0.48
CA ALA A 84 -15.76 -6.57 -1.23
C ALA A 84 -15.13 -5.53 -2.18
N LEU A 85 -14.01 -4.91 -1.80
CA LEU A 85 -13.25 -4.01 -2.69
C LEU A 85 -12.61 -4.77 -3.85
N ILE A 86 -11.98 -5.91 -3.60
CA ILE A 86 -11.33 -6.75 -4.61
C ILE A 86 -12.35 -7.30 -5.62
N GLU A 87 -13.49 -7.80 -5.14
CA GLU A 87 -14.58 -8.31 -5.98
C GLU A 87 -15.18 -7.21 -6.87
N ARG A 88 -15.40 -6.02 -6.30
CA ARG A 88 -15.95 -4.87 -7.02
C ARG A 88 -15.00 -4.33 -8.07
N GLN A 89 -13.73 -4.13 -7.74
CA GLN A 89 -12.77 -3.47 -8.61
C GLN A 89 -12.09 -4.43 -9.60
N ARG A 90 -12.08 -5.74 -9.29
CA ARG A 90 -11.37 -6.77 -10.07
C ARG A 90 -9.97 -6.32 -10.50
N PRO A 91 -9.11 -5.86 -9.57
CA PRO A 91 -7.84 -5.24 -9.92
C PRO A 91 -6.92 -6.21 -10.67
N ASN A 92 -6.14 -5.69 -11.60
CA ASN A 92 -4.99 -6.39 -12.17
C ASN A 92 -3.66 -5.94 -11.57
N LEU A 93 -3.69 -4.92 -10.69
CA LEU A 93 -2.58 -4.50 -9.84
C LEU A 93 -3.09 -4.26 -8.41
N LEU A 94 -2.52 -4.95 -7.43
CA LEU A 94 -2.79 -4.78 -6.01
C LEU A 94 -1.51 -4.33 -5.31
N LEU A 95 -1.57 -3.16 -4.66
CA LEU A 95 -0.47 -2.61 -3.88
C LEU A 95 -0.80 -2.76 -2.39
N ILE A 96 0.08 -3.40 -1.62
CA ILE A 96 -0.14 -3.70 -0.21
C ILE A 96 0.98 -3.08 0.63
N GLY A 97 0.61 -2.22 1.58
CA GLY A 97 1.52 -1.62 2.55
C GLY A 97 1.95 -2.64 3.61
N ALA A 98 3.03 -3.37 3.34
CA ALA A 98 3.49 -4.49 4.15
C ALA A 98 3.99 -4.08 5.56
N MET A 99 4.54 -2.88 5.70
CA MET A 99 4.98 -2.36 6.99
C MET A 99 3.79 -2.02 7.89
N SER A 100 2.75 -1.40 7.33
CA SER A 100 1.59 -0.96 8.11
C SER A 100 0.66 -2.12 8.47
N LEU A 101 0.51 -3.12 7.60
CA LEU A 101 -0.30 -4.32 7.87
C LEU A 101 0.46 -5.45 8.57
N CYS A 102 1.76 -5.27 8.82
CA CYS A 102 2.73 -6.33 9.10
C CYS A 102 2.82 -7.39 7.98
N LEU A 103 3.94 -8.09 7.87
CA LEU A 103 4.11 -9.11 6.83
C LEU A 103 3.00 -10.19 6.85
N PRO A 104 2.58 -10.74 8.00
CA PRO A 104 1.48 -11.72 8.03
C PRO A 104 0.14 -11.17 7.50
N GLY A 105 -0.22 -9.93 7.85
CA GLY A 105 -1.44 -9.30 7.36
C GLY A 105 -1.38 -9.01 5.86
N ALA A 106 -0.22 -8.57 5.37
CA ALA A 106 0.02 -8.37 3.95
C ALA A 106 -0.05 -9.68 3.15
N VAL A 107 0.52 -10.76 3.67
CA VAL A 107 0.42 -12.11 3.08
C VAL A 107 -1.01 -12.63 3.10
N ALA A 108 -1.75 -12.40 4.19
CA ALA A 108 -3.17 -12.77 4.27
C ALA A 108 -4.00 -12.06 3.19
N CYS A 109 -3.82 -10.74 3.03
CA CYS A 109 -4.47 -9.97 1.96
C CYS A 109 -4.06 -10.47 0.56
N ALA A 110 -2.78 -10.81 0.36
CA ALA A 110 -2.29 -11.32 -0.92
C ALA A 110 -2.89 -12.69 -1.27
N ARG A 111 -2.99 -13.61 -0.30
CA ARG A 111 -3.62 -14.92 -0.47
C ARG A 111 -5.10 -14.79 -0.81
N GLU A 112 -5.82 -13.98 -0.06
CA GLU A 112 -7.23 -13.68 -0.29
C GLU A 112 -7.46 -13.11 -1.70
N ALA A 113 -6.64 -12.14 -2.13
CA ALA A 113 -6.72 -11.60 -3.48
C ALA A 113 -6.42 -12.65 -4.57
N ARG A 114 -5.47 -13.57 -4.32
CA ARG A 114 -5.17 -14.69 -5.23
C ARG A 114 -6.31 -15.68 -5.33
N GLU A 115 -6.98 -16.00 -4.23
CA GLU A 115 -8.16 -16.88 -4.24
C GLU A 115 -9.29 -16.30 -5.10
N ILE A 116 -9.53 -14.98 -5.04
CA ILE A 116 -10.60 -14.32 -5.79
C ILE A 116 -10.24 -14.09 -7.27
N LEU A 117 -8.99 -13.71 -7.55
CA LEU A 117 -8.58 -13.23 -8.88
C LEU A 117 -7.77 -14.24 -9.70
N GLY A 118 -7.18 -15.24 -9.06
CA GLY A 118 -6.22 -16.17 -9.68
C GLY A 118 -5.00 -15.43 -10.22
N ASP A 119 -4.51 -15.82 -11.38
CA ASP A 119 -3.31 -15.24 -12.02
C ASP A 119 -3.55 -13.85 -12.65
N ARG A 120 -4.76 -13.31 -12.57
CA ARG A 120 -5.15 -12.05 -13.22
C ARG A 120 -4.68 -10.78 -12.51
N VAL A 121 -4.03 -10.92 -11.35
CA VAL A 121 -3.55 -9.80 -10.54
C VAL A 121 -2.03 -9.84 -10.38
N ALA A 122 -1.37 -8.70 -10.50
CA ALA A 122 -0.01 -8.50 -10.02
C ALA A 122 -0.09 -7.96 -8.59
N ILE A 123 0.59 -8.60 -7.63
CA ILE A 123 0.58 -8.19 -6.22
C ILE A 123 1.95 -7.64 -5.88
N VAL A 124 1.99 -6.39 -5.41
CA VAL A 124 3.21 -5.71 -4.96
C VAL A 124 3.11 -5.48 -3.47
N LEU A 125 4.03 -6.09 -2.72
CA LEU A 125 4.21 -5.83 -1.30
C LEU A 125 5.22 -4.69 -1.18
N GLY A 126 4.80 -3.55 -0.64
CA GLY A 126 5.60 -2.34 -0.53
C GLY A 126 5.76 -1.86 0.91
N GLY A 127 6.93 -1.31 1.22
CA GLY A 127 7.29 -0.82 2.55
C GLY A 127 8.41 -1.66 3.17
N ARG A 128 9.31 -1.01 3.90
CA ARG A 128 10.41 -1.67 4.60
C ARG A 128 9.85 -2.33 5.85
N HIS A 129 9.85 -3.65 5.94
CA HIS A 129 9.39 -4.32 7.16
C HIS A 129 10.39 -4.08 8.31
N ALA A 130 9.96 -4.15 9.58
CA ALA A 130 10.89 -4.06 10.72
C ALA A 130 11.98 -5.15 10.66
N SER A 131 11.68 -6.28 10.03
CA SER A 131 12.63 -7.35 9.70
C SER A 131 13.75 -6.93 8.73
N GLU A 132 13.54 -5.90 7.91
CA GLU A 132 14.55 -5.33 7.02
C GLU A 132 15.31 -4.17 7.69
N THR A 133 15.09 -3.97 9.00
CA THR A 133 15.87 -3.04 9.81
C THR A 133 17.22 -3.66 10.07
N VAL A 134 18.23 -3.04 9.46
CA VAL A 134 19.63 -3.24 9.82
C VAL A 134 20.08 -2.04 10.63
N TRP A 135 20.81 -2.26 11.72
CA TRP A 135 21.41 -1.20 12.51
C TRP A 135 22.91 -1.47 12.70
N LEU A 136 23.66 -0.41 12.94
CA LEU A 136 25.06 -0.51 13.34
C LEU A 136 25.15 -0.24 14.84
N PRO A 137 25.67 -1.19 15.65
CA PRO A 137 25.95 -0.94 17.05
C PRO A 137 26.94 0.21 17.25
N ASP A 138 27.93 0.31 16.36
CA ASP A 138 28.87 1.42 16.25
C ASP A 138 28.77 2.06 14.85
N ARG A 139 28.43 3.36 14.80
CA ARG A 139 28.24 4.11 13.54
C ARG A 139 29.52 4.29 12.73
N SER A 140 30.69 4.15 13.36
CA SER A 140 31.99 4.27 12.71
C SER A 140 32.40 2.99 11.96
N ASP A 141 31.80 1.85 12.31
CA ASP A 141 32.14 0.54 11.73
C ASP A 141 31.10 0.08 10.71
N ARG A 142 31.33 0.36 9.42
CA ARG A 142 30.37 0.15 8.32
C ARG A 142 30.54 -1.18 7.57
N ARG A 143 31.03 -2.23 8.23
CA ARG A 143 31.21 -3.56 7.61
C ARG A 143 29.88 -4.33 7.57
N ALA A 144 29.65 -5.13 6.53
CA ALA A 144 28.42 -5.94 6.44
C ALA A 144 28.27 -6.92 7.61
N ALA A 145 29.39 -7.44 8.11
CA ALA A 145 29.44 -8.37 9.25
C ALA A 145 29.05 -7.73 10.60
N THR A 146 28.99 -6.40 10.69
CA THR A 146 28.68 -5.67 11.94
C THR A 146 27.27 -5.09 11.95
N LEU A 147 26.49 -5.33 10.89
CA LEU A 147 25.08 -4.98 10.84
C LEU A 147 24.27 -5.90 11.76
N GLY A 148 23.73 -5.35 12.84
CA GLY A 148 22.65 -5.98 13.60
C GLY A 148 21.38 -6.02 12.76
N ARG A 149 20.63 -7.13 12.85
CA ARG A 149 19.37 -7.33 12.12
C ARG A 149 18.26 -7.66 13.08
N HIS A 150 17.05 -7.20 12.78
CA HIS A 150 15.89 -7.53 13.60
C HIS A 150 15.66 -9.05 13.56
N ALA A 151 15.20 -9.66 14.65
CA ALA A 151 15.07 -11.12 14.76
C ALA A 151 14.17 -11.76 13.68
N GLY A 152 13.27 -10.97 13.08
CA GLY A 152 12.42 -11.39 11.97
C GLY A 152 13.02 -11.19 10.58
N ALA A 153 14.27 -10.71 10.45
CA ALA A 153 14.97 -10.55 9.17
C ALA A 153 15.00 -11.88 8.41
N PRO A 154 14.70 -11.90 7.09
CA PRO A 154 14.87 -13.13 6.32
C PRO A 154 16.32 -13.60 6.47
N LEU A 155 16.46 -14.85 6.91
CA LEU A 155 17.74 -15.54 7.01
C LEU A 155 18.34 -15.66 5.59
N GLU A 156 19.66 -15.55 5.50
CA GLU A 156 20.41 -15.82 4.26
C GLU A 156 20.28 -17.30 3.84
#